data_AF-A0AA40CGV4-F1
#
_entry.id   AF-A0AA40CGV4-F1
#
_cell.length_a   1.000
_cell.length_b   1.000
_cell.length_c   1.000
_cell.angle_alpha   90.00
_cell.angle_beta   90.00
_cell.angle_gamma   90.00
#
_symmetry.space_group_name_H-M   'P 1'
#
loop_
_entity.id
_entity.type
_entity.pdbx_description
1 polymer ?
#
loop_
_entity_poly.entity_id
_entity_poly.type
_entity_poly.pdbx_seq_one_letter_code
_entity_poly.pdbx_strand_id
1 'polypeptide(L)'
;MEPPAYLRRAAITFTVYTTMISSAFLKVSAAIAWTATVVFAAPTWQFETSTGEGLIQLLESRAPVTTLNFTASANASIIYPSSPDFVNATHRWSDWHAPEFIVVFYPATERDLPAGLQYMSRHNITYLTSSGGHGSTITLDTVRNGVLISLKNFVYVTLNNTDETVAIRRLLLGARRRPSRQPKSKRLVYTINTKQIDIPQIRQIYNSYSDFVAANPLAAATTVLWEVFAQQAVSAQNPAQTAYPNRKHVNILVLVQGTFTDNSVAGVVDVWAKGWRDQITARSGYDKQYVYVNYAHGDEPLGTMYGYEPWRLERLRGLKAKYDPHEFFNHYNPFAVTGKHVY
;
A
#
# COMPACT_ATOMS: atom_id res chain seq x y z
N MET A 1 -28.92 -21.28 21.70
CA MET A 1 -29.09 -21.09 20.25
C MET A 1 -27.71 -20.87 19.65
N GLU A 2 -27.24 -21.78 18.80
CA GLU A 2 -26.01 -21.54 18.04
C GLU A 2 -26.22 -20.38 17.05
N PRO A 3 -25.24 -19.47 16.87
CA PRO A 3 -25.34 -18.44 15.85
C PRO A 3 -25.35 -19.06 14.44
N PRO A 4 -26.16 -18.51 13.51
CA PRO A 4 -26.25 -19.01 12.13
C PRO A 4 -24.90 -18.98 11.41
N ALA A 5 -24.70 -19.90 10.47
CA ALA A 5 -23.40 -20.21 9.86
C ALA A 5 -22.68 -19.01 9.22
N TYR A 6 -23.41 -17.97 8.79
CA TYR A 6 -22.82 -16.74 8.24
C TYR A 6 -22.09 -15.88 9.28
N LEU A 7 -22.46 -15.95 10.56
CA LEU A 7 -21.78 -15.22 11.65
C LEU A 7 -20.50 -15.90 12.15
N ARG A 8 -20.27 -17.18 11.82
CA ARG A 8 -19.05 -17.91 12.24
C ARG A 8 -17.77 -17.42 11.54
N ARG A 9 -17.89 -16.61 10.49
CA ARG A 9 -16.78 -15.96 9.77
C ARG A 9 -16.68 -14.44 10.00
N ALA A 10 -17.64 -13.89 10.74
CA ALA A 10 -17.72 -12.47 11.06
C ALA A 10 -16.78 -12.17 12.24
N ALA A 11 -15.52 -11.82 11.95
CA ALA A 11 -14.55 -11.47 12.97
C ALA A 11 -14.47 -9.93 13.11
N ILE A 12 -14.90 -9.39 14.25
CA ILE A 12 -14.32 -8.14 14.76
C ILE A 12 -13.05 -8.55 15.49
N THR A 13 -11.91 -8.33 14.84
CA THR A 13 -10.60 -8.59 15.45
C THR A 13 -10.13 -7.33 16.17
N PHE A 14 -10.06 -7.40 17.51
CA PHE A 14 -9.29 -6.45 18.29
C PHE A 14 -7.84 -6.94 18.34
N THR A 15 -6.97 -6.37 17.50
CA THR A 15 -5.52 -6.60 17.60
C THR A 15 -4.89 -5.40 18.30
N VAL A 16 -4.53 -5.58 19.57
CA VAL A 16 -3.74 -4.59 20.32
C VAL A 16 -2.27 -4.84 20.01
N TYR A 17 -1.64 -3.96 19.23
CA TYR A 17 -0.19 -3.92 19.11
C TYR A 17 0.38 -3.12 20.28
N THR A 18 0.62 -3.77 21.42
CA THR A 18 1.41 -3.18 22.50
C THR A 18 2.87 -3.07 22.08
N THR A 19 3.21 -2.00 21.37
CA THR A 19 4.59 -1.60 21.14
C THR A 19 5.10 -0.86 22.38
N MET A 20 5.51 -1.60 23.42
CA MET A 20 6.47 -1.06 24.38
C MET A 20 7.81 -0.95 23.67
N ILE A 21 8.06 0.20 23.06
CA ILE A 21 9.38 0.52 22.53
C ILE A 21 10.20 1.09 23.67
N SER A 22 10.95 0.22 24.36
CA SER A 22 12.10 0.63 25.16
C SER A 22 13.35 -0.18 24.79
N SER A 23 14.15 0.49 23.97
CA SER A 23 15.61 0.66 23.95
C SER A 23 16.60 -0.52 23.88
N ALA A 24 16.23 -1.80 23.99
CA ALA A 24 17.26 -2.85 23.91
C ALA A 24 16.80 -4.25 23.44
N PHE A 25 15.57 -4.42 22.95
CA PHE A 25 15.07 -5.72 22.44
C PHE A 25 15.60 -6.13 21.06
N LEU A 26 16.55 -5.36 20.54
CA LEU A 26 17.69 -5.87 19.80
C LEU A 26 18.47 -6.86 20.68
N LYS A 27 18.35 -8.17 20.38
CA LYS A 27 19.50 -9.09 20.21
C LYS A 27 18.96 -10.50 19.93
N VAL A 28 18.69 -10.76 18.64
CA VAL A 28 18.91 -12.05 17.95
C VAL A 28 17.97 -13.25 18.21
N SER A 29 17.06 -13.27 19.18
CA SER A 29 16.34 -14.53 19.50
C SER A 29 14.81 -14.35 19.46
N ALA A 30 14.01 -15.20 18.81
CA ALA A 30 14.24 -16.63 18.61
C ALA A 30 14.23 -17.04 17.12
N ALA A 31 15.42 -17.35 16.64
CA ALA A 31 15.64 -18.29 15.57
C ALA A 31 15.07 -19.67 15.92
N ILE A 32 14.86 -20.50 14.89
CA ILE A 32 14.73 -21.97 14.92
C ILE A 32 13.31 -22.55 15.11
N ALA A 33 12.70 -22.86 13.96
CA ALA A 33 11.99 -24.14 13.70
C ALA A 33 12.20 -24.47 12.19
N TRP A 34 13.39 -24.87 11.74
CA TRP A 34 13.87 -26.27 11.54
C TRP A 34 12.76 -27.18 10.96
N THR A 35 12.87 -27.79 9.77
CA THR A 35 14.03 -28.37 9.07
C THR A 35 14.04 -28.07 7.56
N ALA A 36 15.26 -28.04 7.02
CA ALA A 36 15.54 -28.06 5.61
C ALA A 36 15.09 -29.39 4.97
N THR A 37 14.54 -29.32 3.77
CA THR A 37 14.75 -30.37 2.77
C THR A 37 15.24 -29.69 1.51
N VAL A 38 16.51 -29.95 1.21
CA VAL A 38 17.15 -29.71 -0.07
C VAL A 38 16.45 -30.57 -1.11
N VAL A 39 15.99 -29.95 -2.20
CA VAL A 39 15.88 -30.63 -3.49
C VAL A 39 16.49 -29.71 -4.54
N PHE A 40 17.61 -30.16 -5.10
CA PHE A 40 18.18 -29.63 -6.33
C PHE A 40 17.41 -30.18 -7.55
N ALA A 41 17.58 -29.45 -8.65
CA ALA A 41 17.30 -29.78 -10.06
C ALA A 41 15.96 -29.27 -10.64
N ALA A 42 16.15 -28.49 -11.71
CA ALA A 42 15.17 -27.71 -12.45
C ALA A 42 14.12 -28.56 -13.19
N PRO A 43 13.02 -27.91 -13.60
CA PRO A 43 12.78 -27.81 -15.03
C PRO A 43 12.90 -26.34 -15.46
N THR A 44 13.78 -26.13 -16.43
CA THR A 44 13.78 -24.98 -17.33
C THR A 44 12.42 -24.85 -17.98
N TRP A 45 11.53 -24.10 -17.36
CA TRP A 45 10.44 -23.46 -18.09
C TRP A 45 11.05 -22.19 -18.65
N GLN A 46 11.28 -22.17 -19.97
CA GLN A 46 11.60 -20.93 -20.68
C GLN A 46 10.37 -20.04 -20.60
N PHE A 47 10.30 -19.24 -19.54
CA PHE A 47 9.34 -18.15 -19.44
C PHE A 47 9.79 -17.04 -20.39
N GLU A 48 8.85 -16.31 -20.99
CA GLU A 48 9.12 -15.05 -21.67
C GLU A 48 9.47 -13.95 -20.64
N THR A 49 10.53 -14.18 -19.88
CA THR A 49 11.18 -13.21 -19.02
C THR A 49 12.43 -12.76 -19.74
N SER A 50 12.52 -11.48 -20.07
CA SER A 50 13.72 -10.97 -20.73
C SER A 50 14.79 -10.58 -19.71
N THR A 51 16.06 -10.68 -20.09
CA THR A 51 17.20 -10.16 -19.31
C THR A 51 17.26 -8.62 -19.39
N GLY A 52 18.24 -8.01 -18.72
CA GLY A 52 18.53 -6.59 -18.84
C GLY A 52 18.73 -6.12 -20.29
N GLU A 53 19.24 -6.98 -21.18
CA GLU A 53 19.35 -6.70 -22.62
C GLU A 53 17.99 -6.65 -23.32
N GLY A 54 17.08 -7.57 -23.00
CA GLY A 54 15.73 -7.55 -23.56
C GLY A 54 14.87 -6.41 -23.00
N LEU A 55 15.18 -5.91 -21.80
CA LEU A 55 14.63 -4.63 -21.31
C LEU A 55 15.05 -3.48 -22.23
N ILE A 56 16.34 -3.39 -22.53
CA ILE A 56 16.86 -2.35 -23.43
C ILE A 56 16.19 -2.43 -24.80
N GLN A 57 16.11 -3.63 -25.40
CA GLN A 57 15.47 -3.83 -26.71
C GLN A 57 13.99 -3.45 -26.71
N LEU A 58 13.22 -3.81 -25.67
CA LEU A 58 11.81 -3.44 -25.58
C LEU A 58 11.64 -1.93 -25.56
N LEU A 59 12.41 -1.29 -24.69
CA LEU A 59 12.35 0.14 -24.51
C LEU A 59 12.67 0.81 -25.86
N GLU A 60 13.79 0.48 -26.51
CA GLU A 60 14.16 0.98 -27.83
C GLU A 60 13.10 0.72 -28.92
N SER A 61 12.42 -0.44 -28.89
CA SER A 61 11.35 -0.76 -29.85
C SER A 61 10.11 0.14 -29.72
N ARG A 62 9.88 0.70 -28.52
CA ARG A 62 8.76 1.59 -28.22
C ARG A 62 9.08 3.06 -28.40
N ALA A 63 10.35 3.40 -28.60
CA ALA A 63 10.80 4.77 -28.87
C ALA A 63 11.84 4.76 -29.99
N PRO A 64 11.43 4.86 -31.26
CA PRO A 64 12.32 4.75 -32.42
C PRO A 64 13.37 5.88 -32.55
N VAL A 65 13.50 6.75 -31.55
CA VAL A 65 14.27 8.01 -31.64
C VAL A 65 15.42 8.09 -30.63
N THR A 66 15.64 7.12 -29.74
CA THR A 66 16.79 7.20 -28.81
C THR A 66 17.27 5.84 -28.34
N THR A 67 18.49 5.46 -28.76
CA THR A 67 19.22 4.33 -28.18
C THR A 67 19.41 4.55 -26.68
N LEU A 68 19.18 3.51 -25.91
CA LEU A 68 19.26 3.56 -24.46
C LEU A 68 20.72 3.62 -23.99
N ASN A 69 21.16 4.78 -23.51
CA ASN A 69 22.50 4.93 -22.93
C ASN A 69 22.54 4.51 -21.45
N PHE A 70 22.12 3.27 -21.14
CA PHE A 70 22.34 2.65 -19.84
C PHE A 70 22.53 1.14 -19.96
N THR A 71 23.31 0.56 -19.04
CA THR A 71 23.48 -0.89 -18.93
C THR A 71 22.63 -1.39 -17.76
N ALA A 72 21.56 -2.14 -18.06
CA ALA A 72 20.83 -2.89 -17.05
C ALA A 72 21.73 -3.98 -16.47
N SER A 73 21.61 -4.27 -15.18
CA SER A 73 22.28 -5.43 -14.61
C SER A 73 21.77 -6.72 -15.26
N ALA A 74 22.62 -7.74 -15.37
CA ALA A 74 22.27 -9.01 -16.01
C ALA A 74 21.03 -9.69 -15.38
N ASN A 75 20.78 -9.43 -14.09
CA ASN A 75 19.67 -9.99 -13.32
C ASN A 75 18.41 -9.10 -13.33
N ALA A 76 18.49 -7.88 -13.86
CA ALA A 76 17.30 -7.08 -14.12
C ALA A 76 16.45 -7.78 -15.19
N SER A 77 15.13 -7.74 -15.05
CA SER A 77 14.24 -8.44 -15.98
C SER A 77 12.92 -7.72 -16.21
N ILE A 78 12.25 -8.12 -17.30
CA ILE A 78 10.88 -7.72 -17.62
C ILE A 78 9.96 -8.94 -17.65
N ILE A 79 8.72 -8.74 -17.24
CA ILE A 79 7.60 -9.63 -17.53
C ILE A 79 6.60 -8.95 -18.47
N TYR A 80 6.26 -9.64 -19.55
CA TYR A 80 5.23 -9.25 -20.54
C TYR A 80 3.87 -9.85 -20.23
N PRO A 81 2.76 -9.25 -20.72
CA PRO A 81 1.40 -9.79 -20.55
C PRO A 81 1.20 -11.20 -21.10
N SER A 82 1.99 -11.61 -22.11
CA SER A 82 2.01 -12.96 -22.65
C SER A 82 2.59 -14.00 -21.70
N SER A 83 3.43 -13.58 -20.74
CA SER A 83 4.01 -14.47 -19.75
C SER A 83 2.97 -14.90 -18.71
N PRO A 84 2.91 -16.20 -18.35
CA PRO A 84 2.01 -16.67 -17.30
C PRO A 84 2.29 -16.04 -15.93
N ASP A 85 3.51 -15.55 -15.71
CA ASP A 85 3.91 -14.89 -14.46
C ASP A 85 3.36 -13.47 -14.34
N PHE A 86 2.87 -12.86 -15.42
CA PHE A 86 2.38 -11.48 -15.41
C PHE A 86 1.26 -11.27 -14.40
N VAL A 87 0.27 -12.18 -14.40
CA VAL A 87 -0.86 -12.12 -13.47
C VAL A 87 -0.40 -12.13 -12.01
N ASN A 88 0.62 -12.93 -11.69
CA ASN A 88 1.19 -12.98 -10.35
C ASN A 88 2.06 -11.75 -10.06
N ALA A 89 2.80 -11.25 -11.05
CA ALA A 89 3.66 -10.09 -10.95
C ALA A 89 2.88 -8.78 -10.71
N THR A 90 1.68 -8.67 -11.28
CA THR A 90 0.78 -7.54 -11.11
C THR A 90 -0.30 -7.77 -10.04
N HIS A 91 -0.26 -8.91 -9.34
CA HIS A 91 -1.24 -9.23 -8.32
C HIS A 91 -1.19 -8.23 -7.16
N ARG A 92 -2.36 -7.80 -6.68
CA ARG A 92 -2.52 -6.85 -5.59
C ARG A 92 -3.40 -7.40 -4.50
N TRP A 93 -3.36 -6.75 -3.33
CA TRP A 93 -4.27 -7.07 -2.24
C TRP A 93 -5.72 -6.68 -2.54
N SER A 94 -5.95 -5.70 -3.43
CA SER A 94 -7.28 -5.28 -3.85
C SER A 94 -7.32 -5.05 -5.36
N ASP A 95 -8.37 -5.55 -5.98
CA ASP A 95 -8.73 -5.26 -7.37
C ASP A 95 -9.74 -4.10 -7.50
N TRP A 96 -10.11 -3.44 -6.38
CA TRP A 96 -10.91 -2.23 -6.41
C TRP A 96 -10.07 -1.05 -6.90
N HIS A 97 -10.54 -0.33 -7.93
CA HIS A 97 -9.81 0.78 -8.58
C HIS A 97 -8.34 0.43 -8.85
N ALA A 98 -8.12 -0.70 -9.54
CA ALA A 98 -6.78 -1.20 -9.79
C ALA A 98 -6.09 -0.43 -10.92
N PRO A 99 -4.76 -0.17 -10.79
CA PRO A 99 -3.96 0.33 -11.89
C PRO A 99 -3.84 -0.74 -12.98
N GLU A 100 -3.64 -0.30 -14.21
CA GLU A 100 -3.43 -1.16 -15.37
C GLU A 100 -1.98 -1.09 -15.86
N PHE A 101 -1.38 -2.27 -15.98
CA PHE A 101 0.00 -2.41 -16.42
C PHE A 101 0.10 -3.13 -17.75
N ILE A 102 1.04 -2.71 -18.58
CA ILE A 102 1.37 -3.36 -19.85
C ILE A 102 2.69 -4.12 -19.78
N VAL A 103 3.49 -3.88 -18.75
CA VAL A 103 4.82 -4.47 -18.52
C VAL A 103 5.15 -4.41 -17.03
N VAL A 104 5.86 -5.41 -16.50
CA VAL A 104 6.49 -5.36 -15.17
C VAL A 104 8.00 -5.28 -15.31
N PHE A 105 8.61 -4.28 -14.68
CA PHE A 105 10.05 -4.15 -14.54
C PHE A 105 10.50 -4.64 -13.16
N TYR A 106 11.44 -5.60 -13.15
CA TYR A 106 12.14 -6.08 -11.97
C TYR A 106 13.59 -5.59 -11.96
N PRO A 107 13.86 -4.43 -11.34
CA PRO A 107 15.22 -4.03 -11.04
C PRO A 107 15.85 -5.06 -10.08
N ALA A 108 17.11 -5.42 -10.31
CA ALA A 108 17.85 -6.35 -9.45
C ALA A 108 18.79 -5.62 -8.49
N THR A 109 19.24 -4.43 -8.87
CA THR A 109 20.16 -3.59 -8.09
C THR A 109 19.69 -2.14 -8.06
N GLU A 110 20.23 -1.34 -7.14
CA GLU A 110 19.91 0.09 -7.07
C GLU A 110 20.30 0.87 -8.32
N ARG A 111 21.25 0.35 -9.11
CA ARG A 111 21.67 0.97 -10.38
C ARG A 111 20.63 0.82 -11.49
N ASP A 112 19.77 -0.21 -11.41
CA ASP A 112 18.73 -0.46 -12.41
C ASP A 112 17.57 0.55 -12.30
N LEU A 113 17.33 1.08 -11.09
CA LEU A 113 16.25 2.04 -10.82
C LEU A 113 16.41 3.38 -11.55
N PRO A 114 17.51 4.15 -11.37
CA PRO A 114 17.65 5.44 -12.04
C PRO A 114 17.68 5.27 -13.56
N ALA A 115 18.25 4.18 -14.07
CA ALA A 115 18.24 3.84 -15.49
C ALA A 115 16.81 3.69 -16.05
N GLY A 116 16.00 2.82 -15.44
CA GLY A 116 14.61 2.63 -15.85
C GLY A 116 13.77 3.90 -15.70
N LEU A 117 13.89 4.59 -14.56
CA LEU A 117 13.15 5.83 -14.29
C LEU A 117 13.48 6.93 -15.28
N GLN A 118 14.76 7.16 -15.58
CA GLN A 118 15.18 8.17 -16.55
C GLN A 118 14.63 7.86 -17.94
N TYR A 119 14.66 6.59 -18.36
CA TYR A 119 14.06 6.22 -19.63
C TYR A 119 12.56 6.51 -19.66
N MET A 120 11.82 5.96 -18.70
CA MET A 120 10.37 6.14 -18.69
C MET A 120 9.99 7.62 -18.62
N SER A 121 10.73 8.42 -17.84
CA SER A 121 10.55 9.87 -17.76
C SER A 121 10.80 10.57 -19.10
N ARG A 122 11.90 10.26 -19.80
CA ARG A 122 12.26 10.87 -21.11
C ARG A 122 11.27 10.53 -22.22
N HIS A 123 10.63 9.36 -22.13
CA HIS A 123 9.70 8.87 -23.14
C HIS A 123 8.23 9.02 -22.73
N ASN A 124 7.96 9.76 -21.66
CA ASN A 124 6.61 10.01 -21.14
C ASN A 124 5.80 8.72 -20.89
N ILE A 125 6.49 7.68 -20.40
CA ILE A 125 5.89 6.40 -20.04
C ILE A 125 5.43 6.49 -18.59
N THR A 126 4.14 6.29 -18.35
CA THR A 126 3.59 6.21 -16.99
C THR A 126 4.14 5.01 -16.23
N TYR A 127 4.50 5.19 -14.96
CA TYR A 127 4.98 4.09 -14.12
C TYR A 127 4.46 4.18 -12.69
N LEU A 128 4.36 3.01 -12.06
CA LEU A 128 4.05 2.88 -10.64
C LEU A 128 5.06 1.97 -9.97
N THR A 129 5.59 2.42 -8.84
CA THR A 129 6.43 1.58 -7.99
C THR A 129 5.59 0.75 -7.02
N SER A 130 5.89 -0.54 -6.87
CA SER A 130 5.23 -1.42 -5.92
C SER A 130 6.22 -2.19 -5.05
N SER A 131 5.86 -2.35 -3.77
CA SER A 131 6.58 -3.20 -2.82
C SER A 131 5.74 -4.40 -2.37
N GLY A 132 4.74 -4.20 -1.51
CA GLY A 132 3.89 -5.28 -0.98
C GLY A 132 2.49 -5.37 -1.61
N GLY A 133 2.13 -4.44 -2.51
CA GLY A 133 0.84 -4.48 -3.21
C GLY A 133 -0.41 -4.24 -2.34
N HIS A 134 -0.25 -3.69 -1.13
CA HIS A 134 -1.33 -3.46 -0.16
C HIS A 134 -2.03 -2.10 -0.25
N GLY A 135 -1.54 -1.18 -1.09
CA GLY A 135 -2.20 0.11 -1.29
C GLY A 135 -3.63 -0.09 -1.83
N SER A 136 -4.61 0.61 -1.27
CA SER A 136 -6.05 0.43 -1.57
C SER A 136 -6.77 1.72 -1.99
N THR A 137 -6.05 2.84 -2.09
CA THR A 137 -6.64 4.12 -2.51
C THR A 137 -7.19 4.03 -3.93
N ILE A 138 -8.32 4.70 -4.17
CA ILE A 138 -8.93 4.80 -5.48
C ILE A 138 -8.08 5.59 -6.47
N THR A 139 -7.15 6.42 -6.01
CA THR A 139 -6.28 7.22 -6.90
C THR A 139 -5.36 6.36 -7.75
N LEU A 140 -5.14 5.09 -7.37
CA LEU A 140 -4.31 4.16 -8.15
C LEU A 140 -4.91 3.81 -9.52
N ASP A 141 -6.23 4.00 -9.70
CA ASP A 141 -6.93 3.91 -10.98
C ASP A 141 -6.31 4.81 -12.06
N THR A 142 -5.72 5.94 -11.67
CA THR A 142 -5.10 6.91 -12.58
C THR A 142 -3.94 6.33 -13.39
N VAL A 143 -3.36 5.21 -12.96
CA VAL A 143 -2.31 4.52 -13.72
C VAL A 143 -2.97 3.63 -14.76
N ARG A 144 -2.92 4.09 -16.02
CA ARG A 144 -3.39 3.34 -17.18
C ARG A 144 -2.23 3.07 -18.13
N ASN A 145 -2.19 1.87 -18.69
CA ASN A 145 -1.12 1.44 -19.62
C ASN A 145 0.30 1.67 -19.07
N GLY A 146 0.49 1.52 -17.74
CA GLY A 146 1.74 1.85 -17.08
C GLY A 146 2.75 0.71 -17.03
N VAL A 147 3.98 1.05 -16.62
CA VAL A 147 5.01 0.07 -16.22
C VAL A 147 4.98 -0.10 -14.70
N LEU A 148 4.85 -1.34 -14.24
CA LEU A 148 5.00 -1.67 -12.82
C LEU A 148 6.48 -1.84 -12.48
N ILE A 149 7.04 -0.95 -11.66
CA ILE A 149 8.39 -1.11 -11.12
C ILE A 149 8.28 -1.86 -9.79
N SER A 150 8.62 -3.15 -9.78
CA SER A 150 8.51 -3.95 -8.56
C SER A 150 9.83 -4.00 -7.79
N LEU A 151 9.78 -3.54 -6.54
CA LEU A 151 10.90 -3.54 -5.60
C LEU A 151 11.09 -4.89 -4.89
N LYS A 152 10.47 -5.98 -5.36
CA LYS A 152 10.51 -7.30 -4.69
C LYS A 152 11.93 -7.82 -4.43
N ASN A 153 12.91 -7.43 -5.26
CA ASN A 153 14.30 -7.87 -5.13
C ASN A 153 15.10 -7.09 -4.07
N PHE A 154 14.56 -6.00 -3.51
CA PHE A 154 15.28 -5.12 -2.58
C PHE A 154 15.12 -5.54 -1.10
N VAL A 155 15.05 -6.84 -0.80
CA VAL A 155 14.81 -7.37 0.56
C VAL A 155 16.11 -7.54 1.32
N TYR A 156 16.63 -6.43 1.87
CA TYR A 156 17.78 -6.48 2.77
C TYR A 156 17.54 -5.57 3.99
N VAL A 157 17.83 -6.12 5.16
CA VAL A 157 17.83 -5.41 6.45
C VAL A 157 19.25 -5.51 7.00
N THR A 158 19.87 -4.35 7.19
CA THR A 158 21.19 -4.26 7.80
C THR A 158 21.03 -3.63 9.17
N LEU A 159 21.46 -4.37 10.20
CA LEU A 159 21.54 -3.87 11.57
C LEU A 159 22.93 -3.26 11.76
N ASN A 160 22.99 -1.98 12.07
CA ASN A 160 24.22 -1.36 12.53
C ASN A 160 24.29 -1.46 14.06
N ASN A 161 25.15 -2.35 14.55
CA ASN A 161 25.30 -2.60 15.98
C ASN A 161 26.08 -1.49 16.71
N THR A 162 26.68 -0.54 15.98
CA THR A 162 27.50 0.54 16.60
C THR A 162 26.68 1.76 16.99
N ASP A 163 25.61 2.07 16.25
CA ASP A 163 24.73 3.22 16.49
C ASP A 163 23.27 2.82 16.72
N GLU A 164 23.01 1.51 16.87
CA GLU A 164 21.68 0.91 17.05
C GLU A 164 20.69 1.26 15.93
N THR A 165 21.19 1.61 14.73
CA THR A 165 20.34 1.92 13.59
C THR A 165 20.03 0.70 12.73
N VAL A 166 18.89 0.74 12.06
CA VAL A 166 18.48 -0.27 11.08
C VAL A 166 18.35 0.38 9.71
N ALA A 167 19.17 -0.06 8.76
CA ALA A 167 19.02 0.31 7.36
C ALA A 167 18.10 -0.71 6.68
N ILE A 168 16.96 -0.24 6.19
CA ILE A 168 15.97 -1.08 5.54
C ILE A 168 15.79 -0.64 4.09
N ARG A 169 16.13 -1.52 3.15
CA ARG A 169 15.98 -1.24 1.70
C ARG A 169 14.64 -1.73 1.14
N ARG A 170 13.95 -2.60 1.89
CA ARG A 170 12.51 -2.92 1.77
C ARG A 170 12.00 -3.44 3.12
N LEU A 171 10.89 -2.87 3.61
CA LEU A 171 10.08 -3.50 4.65
C LEU A 171 8.64 -3.64 4.17
N LEU A 172 8.15 -4.88 4.17
CA LEU A 172 6.75 -5.24 4.38
C LEU A 172 6.76 -6.70 4.83
N LEU A 173 6.60 -6.91 6.14
CA LEU A 173 6.37 -8.22 6.76
C LEU A 173 4.93 -8.66 6.44
N GLY A 174 4.72 -9.14 5.22
CA GLY A 174 3.53 -9.90 4.85
C GLY A 174 3.85 -11.39 4.93
N ALA A 175 2.99 -12.18 5.57
CA ALA A 175 3.11 -13.63 5.59
C ALA A 175 3.33 -14.18 4.16
N ARG A 176 4.29 -15.12 4.00
CA ARG A 176 4.51 -15.86 2.74
C ARG A 176 3.17 -16.37 2.23
N ARG A 177 2.63 -15.77 1.17
CA ARG A 177 1.39 -16.23 0.56
C ARG A 177 1.71 -17.39 -0.39
N ARG A 178 1.10 -18.54 -0.13
CA ARG A 178 0.98 -19.62 -1.12
C ARG A 178 0.28 -19.04 -2.37
N PRO A 179 0.65 -19.47 -3.59
CA PRO A 179 -0.07 -19.05 -4.80
C PRO A 179 -1.54 -19.44 -4.62
N SER A 180 -2.39 -18.44 -4.44
CA SER A 180 -3.77 -18.66 -4.09
C SER A 180 -4.60 -18.62 -5.36
N ARG A 181 -5.27 -19.73 -5.68
CA ARG A 181 -6.48 -19.80 -6.53
C ARG A 181 -7.67 -19.03 -5.90
N GLN A 182 -7.42 -17.96 -5.15
CA GLN A 182 -8.47 -17.16 -4.54
C GLN A 182 -9.08 -16.28 -5.64
N PRO A 183 -10.41 -16.19 -5.73
CA PRO A 183 -11.05 -15.25 -6.65
C PRO A 183 -10.56 -13.83 -6.36
N LYS A 184 -10.38 -13.06 -7.42
CA LYS A 184 -10.12 -11.61 -7.42
C LYS A 184 -11.02 -10.92 -6.40
N SER A 185 -10.48 -10.62 -5.23
CA SER A 185 -11.24 -10.05 -4.13
C SER A 185 -11.03 -8.54 -4.10
N LYS A 186 -12.13 -7.81 -4.18
CA LYS A 186 -12.17 -6.35 -4.17
C LYS A 186 -12.29 -5.87 -2.74
N ARG A 187 -11.47 -4.88 -2.41
CA ARG A 187 -11.42 -4.28 -1.09
C ARG A 187 -11.38 -2.77 -1.21
N LEU A 188 -12.43 -2.13 -0.71
CA LEU A 188 -12.42 -0.71 -0.47
C LEU A 188 -12.14 -0.47 1.01
N VAL A 189 -11.43 0.61 1.31
CA VAL A 189 -11.02 0.94 2.67
C VAL A 189 -11.39 2.39 2.89
N TYR A 190 -12.14 2.64 3.97
CA TYR A 190 -12.34 3.97 4.53
C TYR A 190 -11.73 3.99 5.92
N THR A 191 -11.00 5.05 6.25
CA THR A 191 -10.35 5.16 7.55
C THR A 191 -10.57 6.49 8.24
N ILE A 192 -10.37 6.47 9.56
CA ILE A 192 -10.43 7.62 10.44
C ILE A 192 -9.63 7.34 11.71
N ASN A 193 -8.89 8.33 12.20
CA ASN A 193 -8.32 8.26 13.53
C ASN A 193 -9.29 8.78 14.59
N THR A 194 -9.38 8.09 15.73
CA THR A 194 -10.11 8.54 16.91
C THR A 194 -9.18 8.77 18.09
N LYS A 195 -9.60 9.62 19.01
CA LYS A 195 -8.88 9.95 20.26
C LYS A 195 -9.00 8.83 21.28
N GLN A 196 -10.15 8.17 21.30
CA GLN A 196 -10.55 7.16 22.28
C GLN A 196 -11.50 6.13 21.66
N ILE A 197 -11.66 5.01 22.36
CA ILE A 197 -12.64 3.98 22.02
C ILE A 197 -14.03 4.45 22.48
N ASP A 198 -14.98 4.55 21.54
CA ASP A 198 -16.38 4.82 21.82
C ASP A 198 -17.18 3.51 21.82
N ILE A 199 -17.32 2.88 22.99
CA ILE A 199 -17.98 1.58 23.15
C ILE A 199 -19.44 1.58 22.66
N PRO A 200 -20.28 2.59 22.98
CA PRO A 200 -21.60 2.72 22.39
C PRO A 200 -21.58 2.70 20.85
N GLN A 201 -20.69 3.46 20.21
CA GLN A 201 -20.58 3.48 18.75
C GLN A 201 -20.12 2.14 18.18
N ILE A 202 -19.19 1.44 18.82
CA ILE A 202 -18.76 0.09 18.40
C ILE A 202 -19.94 -0.89 18.38
N ARG A 203 -20.85 -0.81 19.38
CA ARG A 203 -22.07 -1.65 19.39
C ARG A 203 -23.00 -1.31 18.23
N GLN A 204 -23.15 -0.02 17.88
CA GLN A 204 -23.93 0.40 16.72
C GLN A 204 -23.33 -0.14 15.41
N ILE A 205 -22.01 -0.05 15.28
CA ILE A 205 -21.27 -0.60 14.13
C ILE A 205 -21.48 -2.10 14.05
N TYR A 206 -21.36 -2.84 15.16
CA TYR A 206 -21.55 -4.29 15.19
C TYR A 206 -22.95 -4.70 14.71
N ASN A 207 -24.00 -4.04 15.21
CA ASN A 207 -25.37 -4.34 14.81
C ASN A 207 -25.58 -4.06 13.31
N SER A 208 -25.17 -2.88 12.84
CA SER A 208 -25.25 -2.54 11.42
C SER A 208 -24.42 -3.46 10.53
N TYR A 209 -23.24 -3.87 10.99
CA TYR A 209 -22.39 -4.83 10.30
C TYR A 209 -23.07 -6.19 10.18
N SER A 210 -23.67 -6.69 11.28
CA SER A 210 -24.40 -7.96 11.29
C SER A 210 -25.55 -7.95 10.28
N ASP A 211 -26.35 -6.88 10.26
CA ASP A 211 -27.45 -6.73 9.31
C ASP A 211 -26.93 -6.61 7.87
N PHE A 212 -25.86 -5.83 7.68
CA PHE A 212 -25.23 -5.62 6.38
C PHE A 212 -24.71 -6.92 5.76
N VAL A 213 -23.96 -7.74 6.50
CA VAL A 213 -23.40 -9.00 5.96
C VAL A 213 -24.48 -10.06 5.76
N ALA A 214 -25.55 -10.06 6.56
CA ALA A 214 -26.71 -10.93 6.36
C ALA A 214 -27.46 -10.58 5.08
N ALA A 215 -27.65 -9.28 4.80
CA ALA A 215 -28.29 -8.80 3.58
C ALA A 215 -27.40 -8.90 2.33
N ASN A 216 -26.07 -8.90 2.50
CA ASN A 216 -25.10 -8.90 1.40
C ASN A 216 -24.09 -10.06 1.54
N PRO A 217 -24.48 -11.32 1.26
CA PRO A 217 -23.59 -12.48 1.44
C PRO A 217 -22.29 -12.41 0.63
N LEU A 218 -22.29 -11.73 -0.53
CA LEU A 218 -21.09 -11.51 -1.35
C LEU A 218 -20.09 -10.53 -0.72
N ALA A 219 -20.50 -9.79 0.33
CA ALA A 219 -19.69 -8.88 1.11
C ALA A 219 -19.40 -9.40 2.53
N ALA A 220 -19.68 -10.67 2.83
CA ALA A 220 -19.56 -11.24 4.18
C ALA A 220 -18.13 -11.23 4.75
N ALA A 221 -17.11 -11.06 3.91
CA ALA A 221 -15.71 -10.91 4.33
C ALA A 221 -15.33 -9.46 4.72
N THR A 222 -16.30 -8.55 4.77
CA THR A 222 -16.13 -7.18 5.28
C THR A 222 -15.64 -7.21 6.72
N THR A 223 -14.77 -6.27 7.08
CA THR A 223 -14.13 -6.21 8.39
C THR A 223 -14.09 -4.77 8.89
N VAL A 224 -14.29 -4.58 10.19
CA VAL A 224 -13.99 -3.32 10.87
C VAL A 224 -12.87 -3.56 11.88
N LEU A 225 -11.79 -2.78 11.78
CA LEU A 225 -10.60 -2.92 12.64
C LEU A 225 -10.38 -1.64 13.45
N TRP A 226 -9.92 -1.83 14.69
CA TRP A 226 -9.37 -0.77 15.53
C TRP A 226 -7.91 -1.11 15.81
N GLU A 227 -6.99 -0.35 15.22
CA GLU A 227 -5.55 -0.47 15.45
C GLU A 227 -5.10 0.61 16.42
N VAL A 228 -4.59 0.19 17.58
CA VAL A 228 -4.11 1.09 18.63
C VAL A 228 -2.59 1.12 18.59
N PHE A 229 -2.01 2.32 18.49
CA PHE A 229 -0.55 2.51 18.40
C PHE A 229 0.01 3.21 19.64
N ALA A 230 1.21 2.81 20.06
CA ALA A 230 1.96 3.53 21.09
C ALA A 230 2.38 4.92 20.57
N GLN A 231 1.99 5.98 21.29
CA GLN A 231 2.14 7.37 20.82
C GLN A 231 3.38 8.09 21.36
N GLN A 232 4.03 7.54 22.39
CA GLN A 232 5.05 8.24 23.19
C GLN A 232 6.22 8.70 22.31
N ALA A 233 6.82 7.77 21.56
CA ALA A 233 7.97 8.07 20.70
C ALA A 233 7.62 8.98 19.52
N VAL A 234 6.44 8.80 18.92
CA VAL A 234 5.96 9.64 17.80
C VAL A 234 5.67 11.07 18.27
N SER A 235 5.10 11.22 19.46
CA SER A 235 4.73 12.52 20.04
C SER A 235 5.91 13.29 20.61
N ALA A 236 6.98 12.59 21.03
CA ALA A 236 8.20 13.21 21.57
C ALA A 236 9.05 13.93 20.50
N GLN A 237 8.84 13.64 19.21
CA GLN A 237 9.61 14.26 18.13
C GLN A 237 9.18 15.70 17.87
N ASN A 238 10.14 16.56 17.54
CA ASN A 238 9.83 17.92 17.09
C ASN A 238 9.11 17.88 15.73
N PRO A 239 7.85 18.35 15.62
CA PRO A 239 7.09 18.30 14.38
C PRO A 239 7.73 19.12 13.24
N ALA A 240 8.59 20.10 13.54
CA ALA A 240 9.28 20.88 12.51
C ALA A 240 10.42 20.12 11.81
N GLN A 241 10.94 19.02 12.41
CA GLN A 241 12.07 18.27 11.85
C GLN A 241 11.65 17.33 10.72
N THR A 242 10.41 16.83 10.72
CA THR A 242 9.91 15.87 9.73
C THR A 242 8.55 16.28 9.19
N ALA A 243 8.25 15.96 7.94
CA ALA A 243 6.93 16.21 7.35
C ALA A 243 5.89 15.11 7.67
N TYR A 244 6.04 14.34 8.76
CA TYR A 244 5.04 13.36 9.17
C TYR A 244 3.82 14.08 9.78
N PRO A 245 2.62 13.96 9.18
CA PRO A 245 1.43 14.69 9.60
C PRO A 245 0.77 14.04 10.83
N ASN A 246 -0.20 14.75 11.43
CA ASN A 246 -1.16 14.19 12.39
C ASN A 246 -0.56 13.50 13.64
N ARG A 247 0.70 13.78 14.03
CA ARG A 247 1.41 13.10 15.15
C ARG A 247 0.62 13.00 16.47
N LYS A 248 -0.24 13.97 16.76
CA LYS A 248 -1.06 14.04 17.99
C LYS A 248 -2.50 13.54 17.78
N HIS A 249 -2.82 13.04 16.60
CA HIS A 249 -4.17 12.67 16.15
C HIS A 249 -4.20 11.27 15.51
N VAL A 250 -3.33 10.36 15.95
CA VAL A 250 -3.20 8.99 15.41
C VAL A 250 -3.28 7.91 16.51
N ASN A 251 -4.02 8.19 17.59
CA ASN A 251 -4.13 7.29 18.74
C ASN A 251 -4.70 5.92 18.36
N ILE A 252 -5.82 5.92 17.64
CA ILE A 252 -6.54 4.71 17.22
C ILE A 252 -6.94 4.89 15.76
N LEU A 253 -6.39 4.06 14.87
CA LEU A 253 -6.81 4.00 13.48
C LEU A 253 -7.99 3.03 13.36
N VAL A 254 -9.12 3.53 12.87
CA VAL A 254 -10.29 2.70 12.56
C VAL A 254 -10.32 2.46 11.06
N LEU A 255 -10.37 1.19 10.66
CA LEU A 255 -10.52 0.77 9.26
C LEU A 255 -11.88 0.14 9.06
N VAL A 256 -12.69 0.74 8.19
CA VAL A 256 -13.93 0.15 7.68
C VAL A 256 -13.62 -0.41 6.29
N GLN A 257 -13.35 -1.72 6.24
CA GLN A 257 -12.94 -2.42 5.03
C GLN A 257 -14.08 -3.24 4.46
N GLY A 258 -14.64 -2.77 3.34
CA GLY A 258 -15.57 -3.54 2.54
C GLY A 258 -14.83 -4.59 1.71
N THR A 259 -15.13 -5.87 1.88
CA THR A 259 -14.52 -6.96 1.09
C THR A 259 -15.60 -7.70 0.32
N PHE A 260 -15.49 -7.75 -1.01
CA PHE A 260 -16.48 -8.40 -1.87
C PHE A 260 -15.87 -9.07 -3.09
N THR A 261 -16.62 -9.98 -3.71
CA THR A 261 -16.16 -10.74 -4.90
C THR A 261 -16.77 -10.26 -6.20
N ASP A 262 -17.94 -9.61 -6.16
CA ASP A 262 -18.71 -9.21 -7.34
C ASP A 262 -19.11 -7.72 -7.29
N ASN A 263 -19.08 -7.05 -8.45
CA ASN A 263 -19.39 -5.62 -8.53
C ASN A 263 -20.86 -5.26 -8.27
N SER A 264 -21.77 -6.23 -8.34
CA SER A 264 -23.19 -6.05 -8.00
C SER A 264 -23.43 -5.52 -6.59
N VAL A 265 -22.52 -5.79 -5.64
CA VAL A 265 -22.58 -5.28 -4.27
C VAL A 265 -21.65 -4.09 -4.01
N ALA A 266 -20.90 -3.63 -5.01
CA ALA A 266 -19.89 -2.58 -4.79
C ALA A 266 -20.51 -1.27 -4.26
N GLY A 267 -21.64 -0.84 -4.84
CA GLY A 267 -22.31 0.40 -4.43
C GLY A 267 -22.84 0.35 -3.00
N VAL A 268 -23.46 -0.76 -2.58
CA VAL A 268 -23.97 -0.90 -1.21
C VAL A 268 -22.85 -1.03 -0.19
N VAL A 269 -21.74 -1.68 -0.54
CA VAL A 269 -20.54 -1.74 0.30
C VAL A 269 -19.91 -0.35 0.48
N ASP A 270 -19.79 0.40 -0.61
CA ASP A 270 -19.18 1.74 -0.61
C ASP A 270 -19.99 2.71 0.25
N VAL A 271 -21.31 2.77 0.03
CA VAL A 271 -22.22 3.60 0.82
C VAL A 271 -22.18 3.24 2.30
N TRP A 272 -22.20 1.95 2.63
CA TRP A 272 -22.13 1.49 4.02
C TRP A 272 -20.81 1.88 4.70
N ALA A 273 -19.68 1.63 4.04
CA ALA A 273 -18.37 1.89 4.61
C ALA A 273 -18.08 3.40 4.75
N LYS A 274 -18.44 4.20 3.74
CA LYS A 274 -18.35 5.67 3.79
C LYS A 274 -19.24 6.25 4.87
N GLY A 275 -20.49 5.79 4.96
CA GLY A 275 -21.43 6.23 5.99
C GLY A 275 -20.93 5.97 7.40
N TRP A 276 -20.22 4.86 7.61
CA TRP A 276 -19.57 4.59 8.90
C TRP A 276 -18.35 5.48 9.15
N ARG A 277 -17.50 5.75 8.16
CA ARG A 277 -16.40 6.73 8.30
C ARG A 277 -16.94 8.08 8.77
N ASP A 278 -18.02 8.56 8.17
CA ASP A 278 -18.58 9.88 8.46
C ASP A 278 -19.17 9.93 9.89
N GLN A 279 -19.90 8.88 10.30
CA GLN A 279 -20.42 8.75 11.67
C GLN A 279 -19.31 8.62 12.72
N ILE A 280 -18.25 7.87 12.44
CA ILE A 280 -17.09 7.74 13.33
C ILE A 280 -16.35 9.08 13.43
N THR A 281 -16.20 9.80 12.32
CA THR A 281 -15.57 11.13 12.30
C THR A 281 -16.27 12.09 13.25
N ALA A 282 -17.61 12.13 13.23
CA ALA A 282 -18.43 12.98 14.12
C ALA A 282 -18.27 12.67 15.61
N ARG A 283 -17.83 11.45 15.97
CA ARG A 283 -17.62 11.00 17.36
C ARG A 283 -16.15 10.68 17.68
N SER A 284 -15.23 11.07 16.80
CA SER A 284 -13.81 10.73 16.89
C SER A 284 -13.13 11.28 18.14
N GLY A 285 -13.69 12.33 18.75
CA GLY A 285 -13.07 13.07 19.85
C GLY A 285 -12.01 14.08 19.39
N TYR A 286 -11.87 14.29 18.08
CA TYR A 286 -11.06 15.34 17.49
C TYR A 286 -11.92 16.42 16.85
N ASP A 287 -11.32 17.59 16.60
CA ASP A 287 -11.97 18.76 16.00
C ASP A 287 -12.18 18.63 14.48
N LYS A 288 -11.39 17.77 13.83
CA LYS A 288 -11.39 17.52 12.40
C LYS A 288 -11.19 16.04 12.09
N GLN A 289 -11.37 15.68 10.82
CA GLN A 289 -10.97 14.38 10.31
C GLN A 289 -9.44 14.30 10.23
N TYR A 290 -8.86 13.20 10.71
CA TYR A 290 -7.43 12.92 10.61
C TYR A 290 -7.24 11.50 10.08
N VAL A 291 -6.50 11.34 8.97
CA VAL A 291 -6.28 10.04 8.32
C VAL A 291 -4.80 9.77 8.16
N TYR A 292 -4.42 8.49 8.29
CA TYR A 292 -3.08 8.06 7.90
C TYR A 292 -3.06 7.83 6.39
N VAL A 293 -2.25 8.61 5.66
CA VAL A 293 -2.23 8.64 4.18
C VAL A 293 -2.09 7.26 3.52
N ASN A 294 -1.42 6.29 4.15
CA ASN A 294 -1.28 4.93 3.61
C ASN A 294 -2.59 4.11 3.63
N TYR A 295 -3.60 4.55 4.38
CA TYR A 295 -4.93 3.97 4.42
C TYR A 295 -6.03 4.97 4.03
N ALA A 296 -5.66 6.09 3.42
CA ALA A 296 -6.65 7.01 2.85
C ALA A 296 -7.38 6.34 1.69
N HIS A 297 -8.68 6.64 1.58
CA HIS A 297 -9.52 6.15 0.50
C HIS A 297 -9.17 6.81 -0.83
N GLY A 298 -8.86 8.12 -0.80
CA GLY A 298 -8.52 8.96 -1.95
C GLY A 298 -9.46 10.15 -2.16
N ASP A 299 -10.60 10.20 -1.45
CA ASP A 299 -11.56 11.32 -1.46
C ASP A 299 -11.30 12.34 -0.34
N GLU A 300 -10.35 12.05 0.56
CA GLU A 300 -10.05 12.93 1.68
C GLU A 300 -9.41 14.25 1.25
N PRO A 301 -9.74 15.39 1.91
CA PRO A 301 -9.02 16.63 1.72
C PRO A 301 -7.52 16.50 2.04
N LEU A 302 -6.67 17.28 1.36
CA LEU A 302 -5.22 17.24 1.60
C LEU A 302 -4.85 17.52 3.06
N GLY A 303 -5.58 18.42 3.75
CA GLY A 303 -5.35 18.69 5.17
C GLY A 303 -5.59 17.48 6.07
N THR A 304 -6.52 16.61 5.71
CA THR A 304 -6.81 15.37 6.44
C THR A 304 -5.65 14.38 6.35
N MET A 305 -5.00 14.27 5.18
CA MET A 305 -3.91 13.32 4.92
C MET A 305 -2.52 13.87 5.26
N TYR A 306 -2.25 15.13 4.92
CA TYR A 306 -0.96 15.81 5.03
C TYR A 306 -0.91 16.83 6.16
N GLY A 307 -1.96 16.91 6.97
CA GLY A 307 -2.11 17.81 8.11
C GLY A 307 -2.50 19.23 7.71
N TYR A 308 -3.10 19.94 8.67
CA TYR A 308 -3.78 21.22 8.44
C TYR A 308 -2.86 22.44 8.49
N GLU A 309 -1.65 22.31 9.02
CA GLU A 309 -0.69 23.40 9.10
C GLU A 309 -0.13 23.75 7.70
N PRO A 310 -0.26 25.01 7.23
CA PRO A 310 0.10 25.38 5.86
C PRO A 310 1.55 25.05 5.48
N TRP A 311 2.48 25.25 6.42
CA TRP A 311 3.92 25.06 6.19
C TRP A 311 4.27 23.63 5.76
N ARG A 312 3.49 22.61 6.17
CA ARG A 312 3.84 21.22 5.89
C ARG A 312 3.59 20.90 4.42
N LEU A 313 2.43 21.27 3.91
CA LEU A 313 2.10 21.06 2.50
C LEU A 313 2.97 21.94 1.60
N GLU A 314 3.29 23.17 2.02
CA GLU A 314 4.24 24.04 1.32
C GLU A 314 5.64 23.42 1.23
N ARG A 315 6.17 22.91 2.36
CA ARG A 315 7.46 22.21 2.38
C ARG A 315 7.45 20.96 1.49
N LEU A 316 6.38 20.16 1.55
CA LEU A 316 6.22 18.97 0.70
C LEU A 316 6.17 19.34 -0.79
N ARG A 317 5.45 20.40 -1.15
CA ARG A 317 5.40 20.92 -2.54
C ARG A 317 6.76 21.45 -2.98
N GLY A 318 7.49 22.16 -2.13
CA GLY A 318 8.86 22.62 -2.43
C GLY A 318 9.84 21.46 -2.65
N LEU A 319 9.75 20.40 -1.83
CA LEU A 319 10.53 19.18 -2.05
C LEU A 319 10.14 18.46 -3.34
N LYS A 320 8.83 18.36 -3.63
CA LYS A 320 8.35 17.77 -4.88
C LYS A 320 8.79 18.58 -6.09
N ALA A 321 8.72 19.91 -6.06
CA ALA A 321 9.24 20.78 -7.12
C ALA A 321 10.75 20.57 -7.36
N LYS A 322 11.52 20.29 -6.31
CA LYS A 322 12.96 20.04 -6.41
C LYS A 322 13.30 18.66 -6.97
N TYR A 323 12.61 17.61 -6.52
CA TYR A 323 12.98 16.21 -6.77
C TYR A 323 12.11 15.51 -7.83
N ASP A 324 10.91 16.03 -8.10
CA ASP A 324 9.94 15.51 -9.07
C ASP A 324 9.18 16.68 -9.77
N PRO A 325 9.89 17.59 -10.45
CA PRO A 325 9.29 18.79 -11.07
C PRO A 325 8.29 18.47 -12.18
N HIS A 326 8.38 17.28 -12.77
CA HIS A 326 7.47 16.79 -13.81
C HIS A 326 6.34 15.92 -13.27
N GLU A 327 6.26 15.77 -11.95
CA GLU A 327 5.16 15.10 -11.28
C GLU A 327 4.98 13.61 -11.67
N PHE A 328 6.07 12.89 -11.92
CA PHE A 328 6.03 11.48 -12.27
C PHE A 328 5.52 10.58 -11.12
N PHE A 329 5.63 11.03 -9.87
CA PHE A 329 5.13 10.31 -8.69
C PHE A 329 3.81 10.89 -8.18
N ASN A 330 2.75 10.82 -9.00
CA ASN A 330 1.43 11.42 -8.72
C ASN A 330 0.23 10.44 -8.71
N HIS A 331 0.45 9.16 -8.39
CA HIS A 331 -0.61 8.15 -8.50
C HIS A 331 -1.19 7.67 -7.16
N TYR A 332 -0.49 7.87 -6.04
CA TYR A 332 -0.91 7.39 -4.73
C TYR A 332 -1.19 8.58 -3.80
N ASN A 333 -2.46 8.94 -3.64
CA ASN A 333 -2.93 10.08 -2.85
C ASN A 333 -2.16 11.38 -3.18
N PRO A 334 -2.05 11.78 -4.46
CA PRO A 334 -1.14 12.84 -4.86
C PRO A 334 -1.52 14.22 -4.33
N PHE A 335 -0.54 15.11 -4.29
CA PHE A 335 -0.74 16.55 -4.22
C PHE A 335 0.09 17.21 -5.32
N ALA A 336 -0.48 18.21 -5.98
CA ALA A 336 0.22 18.89 -7.06
C ALA A 336 1.25 19.89 -6.55
N VAL A 337 2.31 20.08 -7.34
CA VAL A 337 3.33 21.11 -7.11
C VAL A 337 2.72 22.52 -7.15
N THR A 338 1.84 22.80 -8.12
CA THR A 338 1.27 24.14 -8.37
C THR A 338 -0.05 24.42 -7.64
N GLY A 339 -0.45 23.58 -6.68
CA GLY A 339 -1.67 23.78 -5.88
C GLY A 339 -2.99 23.56 -6.62
N LYS A 340 -2.99 23.29 -7.93
CA LYS A 340 -4.15 22.76 -8.64
C LYS A 340 -4.35 21.29 -8.25
N HIS A 341 -5.44 20.98 -7.56
CA HIS A 341 -5.81 19.59 -7.30
C HIS A 341 -5.95 18.83 -8.62
N VAL A 342 -5.33 17.65 -8.69
CA VAL A 342 -5.49 16.71 -9.80
C VAL A 342 -6.39 15.60 -9.29
N TYR A 343 -7.60 15.52 -9.83
CA TYR A 343 -8.43 14.31 -9.79
C TYR A 343 -8.82 13.98 -11.21
#